data_AF-A0AAW5ERK1-F1
#
_entry.id   AF-A0AAW5ERK1-F1
#
_cell.length_a   1.000
_cell.length_b   1.000
_cell.length_c   1.000
_cell.angle_alpha   90.00
_cell.angle_beta   90.00
_cell.angle_gamma   90.00
#
_symmetry.space_group_name_H-M   'P 1'
#
loop_
_entity.id
_entity.type
_entity.pdbx_description
1 polymer ?
#
loop_
_entity_poly.entity_id
_entity_poly.type
_entity_poly.pdbx_seq_one_letter_code
_entity_poly.pdbx_strand_id
1 'polypeptide(L)'
;MSFAARFDGSARRLGLAASMFLVTGMAHAAPYPAALLPPNSTAQAWGVSARIDTTGHGCIVQATIDQTRFITQMPQMIAAGIFSTRLTSDLIQQTPHYLMNVLQTDISPGFVHALFMQAGAPARCRFTWDYVAPGPSGGLVSHPMVSFEFTRPAHDRINWPQIRFGDMIASEDAVRTDPLFDAQVNEETLDITIALAHNDAGSP
;
A
#
# COMPACT_ATOMS: atom_id res chain seq x y z
N MET A 1 13.77 -32.83 -32.65
CA MET A 1 13.44 -32.04 -33.85
C MET A 1 12.04 -32.38 -34.28
N SER A 2 11.24 -31.33 -34.51
CA SER A 2 9.80 -31.33 -34.75
C SER A 2 9.33 -32.16 -35.93
N PHE A 3 8.09 -32.67 -35.85
CA PHE A 3 7.17 -32.65 -36.98
C PHE A 3 5.73 -32.42 -36.49
N ALA A 4 5.24 -31.21 -36.76
CA ALA A 4 3.83 -30.90 -37.01
C ALA A 4 3.48 -31.40 -38.43
N ALA A 5 2.24 -31.59 -38.89
CA ALA A 5 0.91 -31.68 -38.33
C ALA A 5 -0.02 -32.03 -39.52
N ARG A 6 -1.20 -32.57 -39.20
CA ARG A 6 -2.54 -32.22 -39.73
C ARG A 6 -3.35 -33.44 -40.13
N PHE A 7 -4.52 -33.58 -39.50
CA PHE A 7 -5.71 -34.07 -40.17
C PHE A 7 -6.92 -33.23 -39.77
N ASP A 8 -7.78 -33.13 -40.76
CA ASP A 8 -8.90 -32.23 -40.97
C ASP A 8 -10.13 -32.62 -40.15
N GLY A 9 -11.03 -31.66 -39.98
CA GLY A 9 -12.06 -31.69 -38.95
C GLY A 9 -13.39 -32.35 -39.30
N SER A 10 -14.35 -32.19 -38.38
CA SER A 10 -15.79 -32.09 -38.65
C SER A 10 -16.59 -31.97 -37.35
N ALA A 11 -17.72 -31.27 -37.47
CA ALA A 11 -18.99 -31.47 -36.77
C ALA A 11 -19.39 -30.50 -35.65
N ARG A 12 -20.47 -29.77 -36.00
CA ARG A 12 -21.67 -29.47 -35.20
C ARG A 12 -21.55 -28.43 -34.08
N ARG A 13 -21.89 -27.20 -34.47
CA ARG A 13 -22.50 -26.19 -33.60
C ARG A 13 -23.88 -26.68 -33.14
N LEU A 14 -24.02 -26.92 -31.84
CA LEU A 14 -25.30 -27.00 -31.14
C LEU A 14 -25.30 -25.87 -30.12
N GLY A 15 -26.25 -24.95 -30.29
CA GLY A 15 -26.45 -23.83 -29.41
C GLY A 15 -26.97 -24.28 -28.05
N LEU A 16 -26.41 -23.70 -27.00
CA LEU A 16 -27.03 -23.56 -25.70
C LEU A 16 -26.70 -22.16 -25.23
N ALA A 17 -27.67 -21.27 -25.39
CA ALA A 17 -27.70 -19.97 -24.75
C ALA A 17 -27.76 -20.21 -23.24
N ALA A 18 -26.60 -20.20 -22.58
CA ALA A 18 -26.53 -20.10 -21.14
C ALA A 18 -26.70 -18.62 -20.79
N SER A 19 -27.91 -18.29 -20.36
CA SER A 19 -28.29 -16.99 -19.80
C SER A 19 -27.30 -16.58 -18.72
N MET A 20 -26.41 -15.64 -19.04
CA MET A 20 -25.63 -14.92 -18.04
C MET A 20 -26.61 -14.07 -17.23
N PHE A 21 -27.01 -14.57 -16.07
CA PHE A 21 -27.48 -13.71 -14.99
C PHE A 21 -26.31 -12.84 -14.55
N LEU A 22 -26.17 -11.69 -15.20
CA LEU A 22 -25.41 -10.56 -14.69
C LEU A 22 -26.10 -10.12 -13.39
N VAL A 23 -25.63 -10.65 -12.26
CA VAL A 23 -25.83 -9.97 -10.97
C VAL A 23 -24.93 -8.75 -11.01
N THR A 24 -25.39 -7.69 -11.66
CA THR A 24 -24.89 -6.33 -11.39
C THR A 24 -25.38 -5.95 -10.01
N GLY A 25 -24.73 -6.48 -8.98
CA GLY A 25 -24.87 -5.93 -7.64
C GLY A 25 -24.40 -4.49 -7.70
N MET A 26 -25.33 -3.54 -7.54
CA MET A 26 -24.97 -2.16 -7.26
C MET A 26 -24.19 -2.18 -5.95
N ALA A 27 -22.85 -2.12 -6.04
CA ALA A 27 -22.00 -1.89 -4.90
C ALA A 27 -22.36 -0.49 -4.37
N HIS A 28 -23.18 -0.44 -3.33
CA HIS A 28 -23.52 0.82 -2.69
C HIS A 28 -22.27 1.32 -1.99
N ALA A 29 -21.89 2.57 -2.27
CA ALA A 29 -20.79 3.24 -1.57
C ALA A 29 -21.03 3.19 -0.05
N ALA A 30 -20.03 2.75 0.70
CA ALA A 30 -20.12 2.70 2.16
C ALA A 30 -20.36 4.11 2.74
N PRO A 31 -21.19 4.27 3.79
CA PRO A 31 -21.41 5.57 4.41
C PRO A 31 -20.14 6.04 5.13
N TYR A 32 -19.88 7.34 5.09
CA TYR A 32 -18.78 7.95 5.83
C TYR A 32 -19.12 8.20 7.31
N PRO A 33 -18.20 7.98 8.27
CA PRO A 33 -16.88 7.35 8.09
C PRO A 33 -16.95 5.82 8.24
N ALA A 34 -16.53 5.10 7.19
CA ALA A 34 -16.26 3.66 7.23
C ALA A 34 -14.75 3.40 7.41
N ALA A 35 -14.40 2.28 8.03
CA ALA A 35 -13.00 1.87 8.18
C ALA A 35 -12.33 1.71 6.81
N LEU A 36 -11.12 2.28 6.66
CA LEU A 36 -10.33 2.17 5.43
C LEU A 36 -9.71 0.78 5.26
N LEU A 37 -9.50 0.09 6.37
CA LEU A 37 -9.01 -1.28 6.41
C LEU A 37 -10.15 -2.20 6.86
N PRO A 38 -10.51 -3.22 6.06
CA PRO A 38 -11.40 -4.27 6.52
C PRO A 38 -10.85 -4.94 7.78
N PRO A 39 -11.71 -5.40 8.70
CA PRO A 39 -11.29 -6.25 9.81
C PRO A 39 -10.54 -7.47 9.30
N ASN A 40 -9.40 -7.78 9.93
CA ASN A 40 -8.53 -8.91 9.56
C ASN A 40 -7.93 -8.81 8.15
N SER A 41 -7.79 -7.61 7.60
CA SER A 41 -7.10 -7.40 6.32
C SER A 41 -5.61 -7.75 6.43
N THR A 42 -4.99 -8.07 5.29
CA THR A 42 -3.55 -8.40 5.23
C THR A 42 -2.68 -7.24 5.72
N ALA A 43 -3.07 -5.99 5.43
CA ALA A 43 -2.38 -4.81 5.94
C ALA A 43 -2.41 -4.74 7.49
N GLN A 44 -3.55 -5.08 8.12
CA GLN A 44 -3.62 -5.20 9.58
C GLN A 44 -2.73 -6.33 10.10
N ALA A 45 -2.66 -7.46 9.38
CA ALA A 45 -1.77 -8.56 9.74
C ALA A 45 -0.30 -8.10 9.77
N TRP A 46 0.11 -7.27 8.81
CA TRP A 46 1.45 -6.66 8.68
C TRP A 46 1.72 -5.50 9.66
N GLY A 47 0.79 -5.17 10.54
CA GLY A 47 0.98 -4.11 11.54
C GLY A 47 0.55 -2.72 11.09
N VAL A 48 -0.19 -2.59 9.99
CA VAL A 48 -0.79 -1.32 9.58
C VAL A 48 -2.14 -1.12 10.27
N SER A 49 -2.36 0.07 10.80
CA SER A 49 -3.67 0.52 11.28
C SER A 49 -4.03 1.87 10.66
N ALA A 50 -5.32 2.16 10.57
CA ALA A 50 -5.82 3.43 10.07
C ALA A 50 -7.10 3.83 10.81
N ARG A 51 -7.22 5.11 11.16
CA ARG A 51 -8.44 5.69 11.72
C ARG A 51 -8.77 7.01 11.04
N ILE A 52 -10.05 7.33 10.99
CA ILE A 52 -10.56 8.58 10.44
C ILE A 52 -11.04 9.43 11.61
N ASP A 53 -10.38 10.56 11.84
CA ASP A 53 -10.80 11.57 12.80
C ASP A 53 -11.54 12.68 12.03
N THR A 54 -12.82 12.87 12.35
CA THR A 54 -13.68 13.87 11.67
C THR A 54 -13.50 15.25 12.31
N THR A 55 -13.26 16.28 11.50
CA THR A 55 -13.19 17.67 11.94
C THR A 55 -14.31 18.48 11.28
N GLY A 56 -14.64 19.66 11.82
CA GLY A 56 -15.80 20.45 11.35
C GLY A 56 -15.79 20.81 9.86
N HIS A 57 -14.63 20.85 9.20
CA HIS A 57 -14.49 21.24 7.78
C HIS A 57 -13.65 20.25 6.94
N GLY A 58 -13.31 19.08 7.47
CA GLY A 58 -12.45 18.11 6.79
C GLY A 58 -12.24 16.84 7.61
N CYS A 59 -11.25 16.04 7.26
CA CYS A 59 -10.85 14.89 8.07
C CYS A 59 -9.34 14.76 8.20
N ILE A 60 -8.93 13.97 9.19
CA ILE A 60 -7.58 13.47 9.33
C ILE A 60 -7.65 11.94 9.27
N VAL A 61 -6.97 11.35 8.28
CA VAL A 61 -6.70 9.91 8.25
C VAL A 61 -5.36 9.70 8.90
N GLN A 62 -5.38 9.11 10.10
CA GLN A 62 -4.18 8.73 10.82
C GLN A 62 -3.87 7.26 10.54
N ALA A 63 -2.81 7.02 9.78
CA ALA A 63 -2.28 5.69 9.51
C ALA A 63 -1.01 5.45 10.35
N THR A 64 -0.84 4.21 10.81
CA THR A 64 0.28 3.84 11.68
C THR A 64 0.83 2.48 11.30
N ILE A 65 2.17 2.37 11.24
CA ILE A 65 2.89 1.09 11.11
C ILE A 65 3.49 0.72 12.46
N ASP A 66 3.13 -0.44 13.02
CA ASP A 66 3.84 -1.04 14.15
C ASP A 66 5.14 -1.67 13.65
N GLN A 67 6.28 -1.05 13.93
CA GLN A 67 7.59 -1.46 13.40
C GLN A 67 7.95 -2.90 13.81
N THR A 68 7.70 -3.27 15.07
CA THR A 68 8.03 -4.62 15.56
C THR A 68 7.20 -5.68 14.86
N ARG A 69 5.90 -5.43 14.72
CA ARG A 69 5.01 -6.33 14.00
C ARG A 69 5.35 -6.37 12.51
N PHE A 70 5.59 -5.22 11.89
CA PHE A 70 5.96 -5.11 10.48
C PHE A 70 7.21 -5.95 10.16
N ILE A 71 8.29 -5.77 10.91
CA ILE A 71 9.53 -6.55 10.78
C ILE A 71 9.26 -8.05 10.95
N THR A 72 8.47 -8.44 11.95
CA THR A 72 8.12 -9.85 12.21
C THR A 72 7.36 -10.48 11.04
N GLN A 73 6.59 -9.69 10.29
CA GLN A 73 5.78 -10.14 9.17
C GLN A 73 6.49 -10.08 7.81
N MET A 74 7.73 -9.58 7.76
CA MET A 74 8.52 -9.50 6.51
C MET A 74 8.63 -10.82 5.74
N PRO A 75 8.84 -11.99 6.37
CA PRO A 75 8.85 -13.26 5.64
C PRO A 75 7.54 -13.54 4.89
N GLN A 76 6.40 -13.15 5.46
CA GLN A 76 5.10 -13.33 4.80
C GLN A 76 4.91 -12.34 3.64
N MET A 77 5.36 -11.09 3.81
CA MET A 77 5.30 -10.09 2.75
C MET A 77 6.21 -10.43 1.56
N ILE A 78 7.39 -11.03 1.83
CA ILE A 78 8.27 -11.58 0.80
C ILE A 78 7.59 -12.75 0.07
N ALA A 79 6.98 -13.68 0.80
CA ALA A 79 6.25 -14.81 0.20
C ALA A 79 5.04 -14.35 -0.64
N ALA A 80 4.41 -13.23 -0.27
CA ALA A 80 3.34 -12.60 -1.02
C ALA A 80 3.83 -11.77 -2.23
N GLY A 81 5.13 -11.68 -2.46
CA GLY A 81 5.74 -10.94 -3.57
C GLY A 81 5.72 -9.42 -3.41
N ILE A 82 5.44 -8.91 -2.19
CA ILE A 82 5.45 -7.48 -1.89
C ILE A 82 6.88 -6.94 -1.81
N PHE A 83 7.77 -7.75 -1.22
CA PHE A 83 9.19 -7.43 -1.12
C PHE A 83 10.05 -8.50 -1.79
N SER A 84 11.28 -8.12 -2.14
CA SER A 84 12.24 -8.99 -2.80
C SER A 84 12.60 -10.20 -1.96
N THR A 85 12.71 -11.37 -2.60
CA THR A 85 13.21 -12.61 -1.98
C THR A 85 14.69 -12.55 -1.61
N ARG A 86 15.40 -11.48 -1.98
CA ARG A 86 16.81 -11.23 -1.65
C ARG A 86 17.01 -10.56 -0.29
N LEU A 87 15.93 -10.09 0.35
CA LEU A 87 16.02 -9.49 1.67
C LEU A 87 16.33 -10.57 2.71
N THR A 88 17.50 -10.47 3.33
CA THR A 88 17.90 -11.32 4.45
C THR A 88 17.33 -10.78 5.76
N SER A 89 17.26 -11.61 6.80
CA SER A 89 16.83 -11.18 8.13
C SER A 89 17.67 -10.00 8.66
N ASP A 90 18.98 -10.04 8.45
CA ASP A 90 19.87 -8.96 8.90
C ASP A 90 19.59 -7.66 8.16
N LEU A 91 19.40 -7.72 6.85
CA LEU A 91 19.09 -6.54 6.04
C LEU A 91 17.74 -5.93 6.42
N ILE A 92 16.75 -6.77 6.72
CA ILE A 92 15.44 -6.32 7.24
C ILE A 92 15.59 -5.55 8.56
N GLN A 93 16.41 -6.05 9.49
CA GLN A 93 16.62 -5.40 10.79
C GLN A 93 17.42 -4.11 10.66
N GLN A 94 18.31 -4.01 9.67
CA GLN A 94 19.12 -2.83 9.40
C GLN A 94 18.39 -1.76 8.60
N THR A 95 17.36 -2.12 7.83
CA THR A 95 16.65 -1.19 6.92
C THR A 95 15.14 -1.06 7.15
N PRO A 96 14.66 -1.01 8.41
CA PRO A 96 13.22 -1.02 8.67
C PRO A 96 12.50 0.23 8.17
N HIS A 97 13.12 1.42 8.21
CA HIS A 97 12.48 2.67 7.80
C HIS A 97 12.31 2.74 6.28
N TYR A 98 13.30 2.30 5.52
CA TYR A 98 13.21 2.12 4.07
C TYR A 98 12.07 1.19 3.70
N LEU A 99 11.98 0.02 4.33
CA LEU A 99 10.94 -0.97 4.05
C LEU A 99 9.55 -0.45 4.43
N MET A 100 9.42 0.25 5.56
CA MET A 100 8.17 0.91 5.95
C MET A 100 7.79 2.03 4.97
N ASN A 101 8.75 2.80 4.45
CA ASN A 101 8.52 3.82 3.42
C ASN A 101 8.02 3.19 2.11
N VAL A 102 8.61 2.08 1.68
CA VAL A 102 8.13 1.32 0.51
C VAL A 102 6.69 0.85 0.72
N LEU A 103 6.37 0.25 1.87
CA LEU A 103 4.99 -0.15 2.17
C LEU A 103 4.04 1.05 2.19
N GLN A 104 4.41 2.13 2.89
CA GLN A 104 3.60 3.34 3.02
C GLN A 104 3.26 3.94 1.66
N THR A 105 4.25 4.07 0.78
CA THR A 105 4.05 4.59 -0.57
C THR A 105 3.16 3.66 -1.41
N ASP A 106 3.30 2.34 -1.30
CA ASP A 106 2.48 1.38 -2.05
C ASP A 106 0.99 1.43 -1.66
N ILE A 107 0.68 1.52 -0.36
CA ILE A 107 -0.71 1.40 0.12
C ILE A 107 -1.46 2.73 0.26
N SER A 108 -0.75 3.86 0.33
CA SER A 108 -1.37 5.19 0.49
C SER A 108 -2.40 5.55 -0.58
N PRO A 109 -2.17 5.27 -1.89
CA PRO A 109 -3.20 5.49 -2.90
C PRO A 109 -4.50 4.73 -2.64
N GLY A 110 -4.39 3.49 -2.13
CA GLY A 110 -5.55 2.70 -1.73
C GLY A 110 -6.36 3.34 -0.61
N PHE A 111 -5.69 3.97 0.37
CA PHE A 111 -6.37 4.66 1.48
C PHE A 111 -7.10 5.90 1.01
N VAL A 112 -6.46 6.69 0.14
CA VAL A 112 -7.07 7.88 -0.46
C VAL A 112 -8.30 7.49 -1.28
N HIS A 113 -8.16 6.51 -2.16
CA HIS A 113 -9.26 6.01 -2.98
C HIS A 113 -10.41 5.47 -2.12
N ALA A 114 -10.11 4.62 -1.13
CA ALA A 114 -11.11 4.04 -0.24
C ALA A 114 -11.87 5.11 0.55
N LEU A 115 -11.21 6.18 1.00
CA LEU A 115 -11.86 7.30 1.68
C LEU A 115 -12.85 8.02 0.76
N PHE A 116 -12.40 8.44 -0.43
CA PHE A 116 -13.21 9.23 -1.35
C PHE A 116 -14.25 8.40 -2.12
N MET A 117 -14.22 7.07 -2.04
CA MET A 117 -15.32 6.22 -2.48
C MET A 117 -16.48 6.15 -1.48
N GLN A 118 -16.30 6.63 -0.23
CA GLN A 118 -17.38 6.64 0.75
C GLN A 118 -18.41 7.75 0.47
N ALA A 119 -19.69 7.41 0.64
CA ALA A 119 -20.79 8.35 0.51
C ALA A 119 -20.73 9.37 1.66
N GLY A 120 -20.60 10.65 1.32
CA GLY A 120 -20.53 11.75 2.30
C GLY A 120 -19.12 12.07 2.81
N ALA A 121 -18.06 11.48 2.23
CA ALA A 121 -16.70 11.86 2.60
C ALA A 121 -16.42 13.35 2.33
N PRO A 122 -15.72 14.07 3.24
CA PRO A 122 -15.40 15.49 3.08
C PRO A 122 -14.67 15.80 1.78
N ALA A 123 -14.77 17.04 1.29
CA ALA A 123 -14.12 17.47 0.06
C ALA A 123 -12.58 17.53 0.16
N ARG A 124 -12.04 17.56 1.38
CA ARG A 124 -10.60 17.59 1.68
C ARG A 124 -10.32 16.74 2.92
N CYS A 125 -9.23 15.99 2.87
CA CYS A 125 -8.71 15.24 4.02
C CYS A 125 -7.19 15.38 4.11
N ARG A 126 -6.66 15.39 5.33
CA ARG A 126 -5.23 15.23 5.57
C ARG A 126 -4.94 13.77 5.86
N PHE A 127 -3.91 13.23 5.23
CA PHE A 127 -3.40 11.90 5.49
C PHE A 127 -2.08 12.05 6.25
N THR A 128 -1.96 11.36 7.37
CA THR A 128 -0.76 11.35 8.22
C THR A 128 -0.33 9.91 8.40
N TRP A 129 0.96 9.67 8.22
CA TRP A 129 1.61 8.40 8.49
C TRP A 129 2.61 8.57 9.62
N ASP A 130 2.50 7.68 10.59
CA ASP A 130 3.46 7.50 11.67
C ASP A 130 3.91 6.04 11.70
N TYR A 131 5.05 5.76 12.29
CA TYR A 131 5.37 4.44 12.79
C TYR A 131 5.46 4.46 14.32
N VAL A 132 5.18 3.33 14.95
CA VAL A 132 5.41 3.14 16.38
C VAL A 132 6.54 2.15 16.60
N ALA A 133 7.46 2.50 17.49
CA ALA A 133 8.60 1.68 17.87
C ALA A 133 8.75 1.63 19.40
N PRO A 134 9.36 0.57 19.97
CA PRO A 134 9.66 0.51 21.39
C PRO A 134 10.60 1.65 21.82
N GLY A 135 10.16 2.47 22.76
CA GLY A 135 10.98 3.51 23.39
C GLY A 135 11.84 2.98 24.54
N PRO A 136 12.70 3.83 25.14
CA PRO A 136 13.63 3.44 26.20
C PRO A 136 12.96 2.86 27.46
N SER A 137 11.70 3.21 27.69
CA SER A 137 10.89 2.72 28.82
C SER A 137 10.11 1.42 28.51
N GLY A 138 10.24 0.88 27.29
CA GLY A 138 9.47 -0.27 26.81
C GLY A 138 8.05 0.06 26.32
N GLY A 139 7.61 1.32 26.42
CA GLY A 139 6.37 1.80 25.81
C GLY A 139 6.53 2.10 24.32
N LEU A 140 5.45 2.04 23.55
CA LEU A 140 5.47 2.45 22.14
C LEU A 140 5.53 3.97 22.02
N VAL A 141 6.46 4.45 21.20
CA VAL A 141 6.63 5.87 20.85
C VAL A 141 6.23 6.04 19.39
N SER A 142 5.43 7.08 19.11
CA SER A 142 5.04 7.44 17.73
C SER A 142 6.09 8.33 17.10
N HIS A 143 6.40 8.06 15.85
CA HIS A 143 7.37 8.78 15.04
C HIS A 143 6.71 9.16 13.70
N PRO A 144 6.66 10.46 13.36
CA PRO A 144 6.06 10.89 12.11
C PRO A 144 6.89 10.43 10.91
N MET A 145 6.21 10.08 9.81
CA MET A 145 6.82 9.68 8.54
C MET A 145 6.54 10.72 7.46
N VAL A 146 5.28 10.87 7.09
CA VAL A 146 4.83 11.76 6.01
C VAL A 146 3.41 12.23 6.25
N SER A 147 3.11 13.45 5.81
CA SER A 147 1.76 13.97 5.75
C SER A 147 1.49 14.68 4.44
N PHE A 148 0.25 14.61 3.97
CA PHE A 148 -0.19 15.30 2.76
C PHE A 148 -1.69 15.59 2.83
N GLU A 149 -2.14 16.62 2.14
CA GLU A 149 -3.57 16.85 1.94
C GLU A 149 -4.00 16.24 0.61
N PHE A 150 -5.25 15.79 0.55
CA PHE A 150 -5.85 15.31 -0.68
C PHE A 150 -7.28 15.84 -0.82
N THR A 151 -7.68 16.12 -2.04
CA THR A 151 -9.00 16.70 -2.32
C THR A 151 -9.86 15.80 -3.20
N ARG A 152 -11.18 15.89 -3.05
CA ARG A 152 -12.13 15.19 -3.92
C ARG A 152 -11.97 15.55 -5.40
N PRO A 153 -11.81 16.84 -5.78
CA PRO A 153 -11.56 17.19 -7.17
C PRO A 153 -10.28 16.56 -7.76
N ALA A 154 -9.22 16.37 -6.97
CA ALA A 154 -8.04 15.63 -7.40
C ALA A 154 -8.34 14.14 -7.56
N HIS A 155 -9.06 13.56 -6.60
CA HIS A 155 -9.45 12.15 -6.64
C HIS A 155 -10.25 11.81 -7.90
N ASP A 156 -11.21 12.66 -8.26
CA ASP A 156 -12.12 12.41 -9.37
C ASP A 156 -11.44 12.55 -10.75
N ARG A 157 -10.23 13.12 -10.81
CA ARG A 157 -9.41 13.25 -12.04
C ARG A 157 -8.45 12.09 -12.26
N ILE A 158 -8.16 11.31 -11.22
CA ILE A 158 -7.18 10.22 -11.25
C ILE A 158 -7.80 8.94 -11.82
N ASN A 159 -7.07 8.29 -12.73
CA ASN A 159 -7.34 6.91 -13.11
C ASN A 159 -6.68 5.95 -12.10
N TRP A 160 -7.45 5.56 -11.09
CA TRP A 160 -6.99 4.80 -9.92
C TRP A 160 -6.37 3.41 -10.15
N PRO A 161 -6.72 2.59 -11.17
CA PRO A 161 -6.36 1.19 -11.21
C PRO A 161 -4.87 0.82 -11.11
N GLN A 162 -3.92 1.76 -11.29
CA GLN A 162 -2.47 1.49 -11.19
C GLN A 162 -1.65 2.72 -10.76
N ILE A 163 -2.23 3.66 -10.01
CA ILE A 163 -1.52 4.90 -9.69
C ILE A 163 -0.43 4.67 -8.62
N ARG A 164 0.75 5.25 -8.86
CA ARG A 164 1.84 5.28 -7.88
C ARG A 164 1.68 6.49 -6.96
N PHE A 165 2.20 6.38 -5.74
CA PHE A 165 2.16 7.48 -4.77
C PHE A 165 2.70 8.80 -5.33
N GLY A 166 3.88 8.78 -5.96
CA GLY A 166 4.49 9.98 -6.55
C GLY A 166 3.60 10.67 -7.58
N ASP A 167 2.91 9.90 -8.42
CA ASP A 167 1.97 10.42 -9.43
C ASP A 167 0.70 10.99 -8.79
N MET A 168 0.24 10.36 -7.69
CA MET A 168 -0.92 10.80 -6.93
C MET A 168 -0.66 12.16 -6.25
N ILE A 169 0.54 12.39 -5.71
CA ILE A 169 0.85 13.58 -4.90
C ILE A 169 1.40 14.76 -5.71
N ALA A 170 1.76 14.58 -6.98
CA ALA A 170 2.39 15.61 -7.81
C ALA A 170 1.54 16.87 -8.01
N SER A 171 0.22 16.81 -7.75
CA SER A 171 -0.72 17.93 -7.87
C SER A 171 -1.19 18.51 -6.55
N GLU A 172 -0.77 17.96 -5.40
CA GLU A 172 -1.34 18.31 -4.09
C GLU A 172 -0.50 19.31 -3.30
N ASP A 173 -1.18 20.08 -2.45
CA ASP A 173 -0.55 21.05 -1.56
C ASP A 173 0.33 20.33 -0.52
N ALA A 174 1.64 20.61 -0.58
CA ALA A 174 2.67 20.33 0.41
C ALA A 174 2.64 18.92 1.05
N VAL A 175 3.15 17.93 0.32
CA VAL A 175 3.69 16.72 0.94
C VAL A 175 4.81 17.13 1.89
N ARG A 176 4.71 16.70 3.15
CA ARG A 176 5.70 16.97 4.19
C ARG A 176 6.20 15.66 4.74
N THR A 177 7.42 15.29 4.38
CA THR A 177 8.15 14.20 5.02
C THR A 177 8.77 14.71 6.32
N ASP A 178 8.75 13.89 7.36
CA ASP A 178 9.49 14.19 8.59
C ASP A 178 11.02 14.13 8.31
N PRO A 179 11.80 15.16 8.69
CA PRO A 179 13.23 15.20 8.36
C PRO A 179 14.06 14.08 9.00
N LEU A 180 13.68 13.59 10.19
CA LEU A 180 14.41 12.51 10.83
C LEU A 180 14.13 11.19 10.14
N PHE A 181 12.85 10.93 9.83
CA PHE A 181 12.47 9.76 9.06
C PHE A 181 13.10 9.76 7.66
N ASP A 182 13.10 10.90 6.97
CA ASP A 182 13.72 11.05 5.65
C ASP A 182 15.22 10.74 5.69
N ALA A 183 15.93 11.25 6.70
CA ALA A 183 17.35 10.96 6.88
C ALA A 183 17.62 9.45 7.09
N GLN A 184 16.81 8.78 7.91
CA GLN A 184 16.90 7.33 8.14
C GLN A 184 16.64 6.55 6.84
N VAL A 185 15.58 6.89 6.10
CA VAL A 185 15.27 6.26 4.81
C VAL A 185 16.41 6.43 3.83
N ASN A 186 17.02 7.62 3.75
CA ASN A 186 18.13 7.89 2.84
C ASN A 186 19.39 7.08 3.18
N GLU A 187 19.72 6.97 4.47
CA GLU A 187 20.83 6.14 4.96
C GLU A 187 20.60 4.67 4.60
N GLU A 188 19.42 4.14 4.95
CA GLU A 188 19.07 2.73 4.70
C GLU A 188 18.93 2.41 3.21
N THR A 189 18.54 3.38 2.37
CA THR A 189 18.47 3.20 0.91
C THR A 189 19.85 2.92 0.33
N LEU A 190 20.89 3.58 0.85
CA LEU A 190 22.26 3.33 0.40
C LEU A 190 22.69 1.91 0.80
N ASP A 191 22.46 1.53 2.04
CA ASP A 191 22.83 0.22 2.59
C ASP A 191 22.14 -0.93 1.85
N ILE A 192 20.83 -0.81 1.61
CA ILE A 192 20.07 -1.84 0.91
C ILE A 192 20.51 -1.97 -0.56
N THR A 193 20.82 -0.86 -1.22
CA THR A 193 21.28 -0.86 -2.61
C THR A 193 22.64 -1.56 -2.72
N ILE A 194 23.58 -1.26 -1.82
CA ILE A 194 24.90 -1.89 -1.79
C ILE A 194 24.76 -3.40 -1.50
N ALA A 195 23.98 -3.78 -0.49
CA ALA A 195 23.77 -5.18 -0.12
C ALA A 195 23.13 -5.99 -1.26
N LEU A 196 22.11 -5.45 -1.91
CA LEU A 196 21.44 -6.12 -3.03
C LEU A 196 22.35 -6.23 -4.26
N ALA A 197 23.18 -5.22 -4.55
CA ALA A 197 24.15 -5.26 -5.65
C ALA A 197 25.29 -6.26 -5.42
N HIS A 198 25.76 -6.42 -4.18
CA HIS A 198 26.77 -7.43 -3.85
C HIS A 198 26.24 -8.86 -3.96
N ASN A 199 24.95 -9.07 -3.68
CA ASN A 199 24.31 -10.37 -3.90
C ASN A 199 24.14 -10.70 -5.40
N ASP A 200 24.09 -9.71 -6.29
CA ASP A 200 24.10 -9.92 -7.75
C ASP A 200 25.48 -10.37 -8.27
N ALA A 201 26.57 -9.96 -7.63
CA ALA A 201 27.92 -10.37 -7.99
C ALA A 201 28.30 -11.80 -7.53
N GLY A 202 27.43 -12.45 -6.74
CA GLY A 202 27.65 -13.79 -6.16
C GLY A 202 26.81 -14.91 -6.78
N SER A 203 26.07 -14.67 -7.87
CA SER A 203 25.33 -15.74 -8.57
C SER A 203 26.25 -16.49 -9.54
N PRO A 204 26.50 -17.81 -9.35
CA PRO A 204 27.24 -18.64 -10.30
C PRO A 204 26.47 -18.90 -11.61
#